data_AF-A0A839UP38-F1
#
_entry.id   AF-A0A839UP38-F1
#
_cell.length_a   1.000
_cell.length_b   1.000
_cell.length_c   1.000
_cell.angle_alpha   90.00
_cell.angle_beta   90.00
_cell.angle_gamma   90.00
#
_symmetry.space_group_name_H-M   'P 1'
#
loop_
_entity.id
_entity.type
_entity.pdbx_description
1 polymer ?
#
loop_
_entity_poly.entity_id
_entity_poly.type
_entity_poly.pdbx_seq_one_letter_code
_entity_poly.pdbx_strand_id
1 'polypeptide(L)'
;MEFDVTVIASLIGVAGLAFAALLSSIGYLYRGLIESKRSARKVLYILLEIRYALSASLFNADKSKNEYIRHYADRLKAKGIEVNREDIDAQIGSMIENHFNSLAKAAKTDIKERLIQPFEEALSELSQISPVLAYRLRGKEKLELIAKLNSSYLDSFKDNFIDGMEAEWAKLAIVEFAEEIENEAIKSLSGKLDQEVIILSKRCGWKDSYECRRVLSAKFGEFDKEVFLELDKLIDKLIKKMTAAANK
;
A
#
# COMPACT_ATOMS: atom_id res chain seq x y z
N MET A 1 8.35 43.95 -61.25
CA MET A 1 8.62 44.27 -59.83
C MET A 1 9.61 43.21 -59.37
N GLU A 2 10.92 43.48 -59.50
CA GLU A 2 11.95 42.60 -58.96
C GLU A 2 11.93 42.78 -57.45
N PHE A 3 11.49 41.76 -56.72
CA PHE A 3 11.67 41.74 -55.28
C PHE A 3 13.17 41.55 -55.00
N ASP A 4 13.76 42.53 -54.32
CA ASP A 4 15.16 42.50 -53.92
C ASP A 4 15.42 41.23 -53.08
N VAL A 5 16.42 40.44 -53.47
CA VAL A 5 16.83 39.18 -52.80
C VAL A 5 17.06 39.41 -51.31
N THR A 6 17.49 40.62 -50.94
CA THR A 6 17.70 41.07 -49.56
C THR A 6 16.39 41.10 -48.75
N VAL A 7 15.28 41.52 -49.37
CA VAL A 7 13.95 41.59 -48.75
C VAL A 7 13.39 40.18 -48.54
N ILE A 8 13.56 39.29 -49.52
CA ILE A 8 13.14 37.88 -49.42
C ILE A 8 13.95 37.16 -48.33
N ALA A 9 15.27 37.35 -48.29
CA ALA A 9 16.13 36.78 -47.25
C ALA A 9 15.77 37.27 -45.85
N SER A 10 15.45 38.57 -45.70
CA SER A 10 15.00 39.15 -44.44
C SER A 10 13.66 38.59 -43.98
N LEU A 11 12.70 38.40 -44.89
CA LEU A 11 11.40 37.77 -44.63
C LEU A 11 11.56 36.31 -44.15
N ILE A 12 12.44 35.55 -44.80
CA ILE A 12 12.76 34.17 -44.39
C ILE A 12 13.41 34.15 -43.00
N GLY A 13 14.33 35.08 -42.72
CA GLY A 13 14.97 35.21 -41.40
C GLY A 13 13.96 35.52 -40.28
N VAL A 14 13.04 36.47 -40.52
CA VAL A 14 11.98 36.82 -39.57
C VAL A 14 11.00 35.66 -39.38
N ALA A 15 10.61 34.97 -40.45
CA ALA A 15 9.76 33.78 -40.37
C ALA A 15 10.42 32.64 -39.59
N GLY A 16 11.72 32.42 -39.80
CA GLY A 16 12.51 31.43 -39.06
C GLY A 16 12.61 31.75 -37.57
N LEU A 17 12.84 33.01 -37.21
CA LEU A 17 12.84 33.48 -35.82
C LEU A 17 11.47 33.32 -35.16
N ALA A 18 10.39 33.69 -35.85
CA ALA A 18 9.03 33.52 -35.36
C ALA A 18 8.68 32.04 -35.14
N PHE A 19 9.08 31.16 -36.05
CA PHE A 19 8.88 29.72 -35.93
C PHE A 19 9.67 29.12 -34.76
N ALA A 20 10.93 29.52 -34.58
CA ALA A 20 11.74 29.09 -33.44
C ALA A 20 11.17 29.57 -32.09
N ALA A 21 10.65 30.79 -32.04
CA ALA A 21 9.98 31.33 -30.85
C ALA A 21 8.68 30.56 -30.52
N LEU A 22 7.88 30.23 -31.53
CA LEU A 22 6.67 29.41 -31.38
C LEU A 22 7.00 28.01 -30.85
N LEU A 23 7.98 27.32 -31.44
CA LEU A 23 8.43 26.00 -30.98
C LEU A 23 8.96 26.06 -29.55
N SER A 24 9.70 27.12 -29.20
CA SER A 24 10.23 27.32 -27.84
C SER A 24 9.11 27.52 -26.82
N SER A 25 8.08 28.31 -27.17
CA SER A 25 6.91 28.54 -26.32
C SER A 25 6.09 27.27 -26.12
N ILE A 26 5.83 26.52 -27.20
CA ILE A 26 5.14 25.21 -27.13
C ILE A 26 5.96 24.23 -26.27
N GLY A 27 7.28 24.19 -26.44
CA GLY A 27 8.18 23.36 -25.65
C GLY A 27 8.12 23.70 -24.16
N TYR A 28 8.06 24.99 -23.81
CA TYR A 28 7.92 25.44 -22.43
C TYR A 28 6.59 25.02 -21.80
N LEU A 29 5.47 25.20 -22.52
CA LEU A 29 4.16 24.74 -22.07
C LEU A 29 4.12 23.21 -21.89
N TYR A 30 4.68 22.47 -22.85
CA TYR A 30 4.77 21.01 -22.79
C TYR A 30 5.62 20.54 -21.60
N ARG A 31 6.71 21.23 -21.30
CA ARG A 31 7.54 20.97 -20.12
C ARG A 31 6.76 21.16 -18.82
N GLY A 32 5.96 22.23 -18.70
CA GLY A 32 5.09 22.44 -17.54
C GLY A 32 4.08 21.32 -17.34
N LEU A 33 3.50 20.79 -18.42
CA LEU A 33 2.59 19.63 -18.36
C LEU A 33 3.31 18.35 -17.92
N ILE A 34 4.55 18.13 -18.37
CA ILE A 34 5.37 16.98 -17.95
C ILE A 34 5.73 17.09 -16.47
N GLU A 35 6.20 18.25 -16.02
CA GLU A 35 6.58 18.49 -14.63
C GLU A 35 5.39 18.31 -13.69
N SER A 36 4.21 18.82 -14.08
CA SER A 36 2.96 18.59 -13.34
C SER A 36 2.60 17.11 -13.22
N LYS A 37 2.64 16.36 -14.33
CA LYS A 37 2.39 14.90 -14.31
C LYS A 37 3.42 14.15 -13.47
N ARG A 38 4.69 14.55 -13.54
CA ARG A 38 5.78 13.94 -12.79
C ARG A 38 5.59 14.11 -11.29
N SER A 39 5.29 15.33 -10.85
CA SER A 39 5.02 15.63 -9.45
C SER A 39 3.77 14.88 -8.94
N ALA A 40 2.68 14.87 -9.72
CA ALA A 40 1.48 14.10 -9.39
C ALA A 40 1.76 12.59 -9.26
N ARG A 41 2.62 12.02 -10.10
CA ARG A 41 3.02 10.60 -10.03
C ARG A 41 3.84 10.27 -8.78
N LYS A 42 4.71 11.18 -8.32
CA LYS A 42 5.44 10.99 -7.06
C LYS A 42 4.48 10.86 -5.89
N VAL A 43 3.52 11.79 -5.79
CA VAL A 43 2.49 11.74 -4.73
C VAL A 43 1.63 10.49 -4.88
N LEU A 44 1.26 10.10 -6.10
CA LEU A 44 0.48 8.89 -6.37
C LEU A 44 1.19 7.62 -5.91
N TYR A 45 2.50 7.51 -6.19
CA TYR A 45 3.31 6.38 -5.76
C TYR A 45 3.30 6.23 -4.24
N ILE A 46 3.52 7.32 -3.50
CA ILE A 46 3.58 7.28 -2.04
C ILE A 46 2.19 6.97 -1.45
N LEU A 47 1.10 7.50 -2.02
CA LEU A 47 -0.25 7.13 -1.62
C LEU A 47 -0.53 5.63 -1.82
N LEU A 48 -0.01 5.03 -2.90
CA LEU A 48 -0.11 3.59 -3.15
C LEU A 48 0.72 2.78 -2.14
N GLU A 49 1.91 3.24 -1.74
CA GLU A 49 2.69 2.60 -0.67
C GLU A 49 1.97 2.68 0.68
N ILE A 50 1.41 3.84 1.05
CA ILE A 50 0.60 3.98 2.27
C ILE A 50 -0.61 3.06 2.21
N ARG A 51 -1.28 2.96 1.06
CA ARG A 51 -2.43 2.10 0.85
C ARG A 51 -2.08 0.62 0.99
N TYR A 52 -0.95 0.22 0.43
CA TYR A 52 -0.41 -1.13 0.58
C TYR A 52 -0.12 -1.44 2.05
N ALA A 53 0.58 -0.55 2.74
CA ALA A 53 0.92 -0.74 4.15
C ALA A 53 -0.33 -0.75 5.06
N LEU A 54 -1.33 0.09 4.79
CA LEU A 54 -2.62 0.05 5.49
C LEU A 54 -3.37 -1.27 5.23
N SER A 55 -3.35 -1.75 3.99
CA SER A 55 -4.00 -3.03 3.67
C SER A 55 -3.28 -4.21 4.33
N ALA A 56 -1.94 -4.17 4.42
CA ALA A 56 -1.14 -5.13 5.17
C ALA A 56 -1.33 -5.01 6.69
N SER A 57 -1.72 -3.83 7.19
CA SER A 57 -2.06 -3.62 8.61
C SER A 57 -3.46 -4.12 8.98
N LEU A 58 -4.39 -4.15 8.00
CA LEU A 58 -5.73 -4.77 8.11
C LEU A 58 -5.69 -6.30 8.03
N PHE A 59 -4.49 -6.87 7.88
CA PHE A 59 -4.30 -8.31 7.80
C PHE A 59 -4.69 -8.93 9.14
N ASN A 60 -5.84 -9.61 9.16
CA ASN A 60 -6.31 -10.29 10.36
C ASN A 60 -5.46 -11.55 10.57
N ALA A 61 -4.59 -11.52 11.59
CA ALA A 61 -3.64 -12.58 11.87
C ALA A 61 -4.32 -13.92 12.21
N ASP A 62 -5.43 -13.90 12.95
CA ASP A 62 -6.17 -15.10 13.30
C ASP A 62 -6.83 -15.76 12.08
N LYS A 63 -7.54 -14.97 11.26
CA LYS A 63 -8.13 -15.45 10.00
C LYS A 63 -7.05 -16.01 9.07
N SER A 64 -5.89 -15.34 9.01
CA SER A 64 -4.78 -15.74 8.15
C SER A 64 -4.08 -17.01 8.65
N LYS A 65 -3.92 -17.16 9.97
CA LYS A 65 -3.49 -18.41 10.62
C LYS A 65 -4.44 -19.54 10.23
N ASN A 66 -5.74 -19.34 10.39
CA ASN A 66 -6.75 -20.35 10.10
C ASN A 66 -6.73 -20.78 8.62
N GLU A 67 -6.58 -19.83 7.68
CA GLU A 67 -6.43 -20.16 6.26
C GLU A 67 -5.12 -20.89 5.95
N TYR A 68 -4.02 -20.48 6.57
CA TYR A 68 -2.71 -21.13 6.43
C TYR A 68 -2.73 -22.57 6.94
N ILE A 69 -3.23 -22.79 8.17
CA ILE A 69 -3.32 -24.12 8.79
C ILE A 69 -4.22 -25.03 7.96
N ARG A 70 -5.35 -24.51 7.49
CA ARG A 70 -6.24 -25.23 6.57
C ARG A 70 -5.49 -25.70 5.33
N HIS A 71 -4.81 -24.79 4.64
CA HIS A 71 -4.08 -25.08 3.41
C HIS A 71 -2.93 -26.09 3.64
N TYR A 72 -2.18 -25.91 4.73
CA TYR A 72 -1.09 -26.81 5.11
C TYR A 72 -1.59 -28.23 5.40
N ALA A 73 -2.67 -28.36 6.17
CA ALA A 73 -3.29 -29.65 6.47
C ALA A 73 -3.80 -30.34 5.19
N ASP A 74 -4.46 -29.59 4.30
CA ASP A 74 -4.98 -30.13 3.05
C ASP A 74 -3.83 -30.60 2.12
N ARG A 75 -2.71 -29.87 2.09
CA ARG A 75 -1.51 -30.27 1.33
C ARG A 75 -0.85 -31.53 1.89
N LEU A 76 -0.75 -31.66 3.21
CA LEU A 76 -0.21 -32.86 3.86
C LEU A 76 -1.08 -34.09 3.60
N LYS A 77 -2.41 -33.94 3.70
CA LYS A 77 -3.36 -35.00 3.34
C LYS A 77 -3.23 -35.43 1.89
N ALA A 78 -3.06 -34.47 0.96
CA ALA A 78 -2.82 -34.78 -0.45
C ALA A 78 -1.51 -35.55 -0.71
N LYS A 79 -0.57 -35.55 0.24
CA LYS A 79 0.67 -36.35 0.21
C LYS A 79 0.56 -37.66 1.00
N GLY A 80 -0.63 -38.02 1.47
CA GLY A 80 -0.88 -39.25 2.25
C GLY A 80 -0.47 -39.15 3.72
N ILE A 81 -0.24 -37.94 4.25
CA ILE A 81 0.08 -37.73 5.66
C ILE A 81 -1.23 -37.35 6.37
N GLU A 82 -1.74 -38.23 7.21
CA GLU A 82 -2.89 -37.93 8.06
C GLU A 82 -2.49 -36.95 9.16
N VAL A 83 -3.13 -35.79 9.16
CA VAL A 83 -2.96 -34.76 10.17
C VAL A 83 -4.31 -34.16 10.53
N ASN A 84 -4.48 -33.88 11.82
CA ASN A 84 -5.61 -33.10 12.30
C ASN A 84 -5.24 -31.62 12.35
N ARG A 85 -6.19 -30.74 12.02
CA ARG A 85 -6.00 -29.28 12.06
C ARG A 85 -5.81 -28.79 13.48
N GLU A 86 -6.57 -29.35 14.44
CA GLU A 86 -6.42 -28.99 15.85
C GLU A 86 -5.00 -29.30 16.36
N ASP A 87 -4.40 -30.42 15.94
CA ASP A 87 -3.03 -30.79 16.35
C ASP A 87 -1.98 -29.86 15.74
N ILE A 88 -2.20 -29.39 14.51
CA ILE A 88 -1.32 -28.42 13.85
C ILE A 88 -1.44 -27.06 14.55
N ASP A 89 -2.64 -26.60 14.83
CA ASP A 89 -2.88 -25.34 15.54
C ASP A 89 -2.29 -25.35 16.94
N ALA A 90 -2.45 -26.45 17.68
CA ALA A 90 -1.85 -26.62 19.01
C ALA A 90 -0.31 -26.57 18.99
N GLN A 91 0.33 -27.09 17.93
CA GLN A 91 1.79 -27.15 17.86
C GLN A 91 2.44 -25.87 17.31
N ILE A 92 1.86 -25.28 16.27
CA ILE A 92 2.49 -24.17 15.53
C ILE A 92 1.57 -22.96 15.33
N GLY A 93 0.31 -23.02 15.76
CA GLY A 93 -0.68 -21.96 15.57
C GLY A 93 -0.25 -20.63 16.17
N SER A 94 0.20 -20.65 17.44
CA SER A 94 0.70 -19.43 18.11
C SER A 94 1.94 -18.83 17.43
N MET A 95 2.83 -19.67 16.90
CA MET A 95 4.01 -19.22 16.15
C MET A 95 3.62 -18.55 14.83
N ILE A 96 2.65 -19.13 14.12
CA ILE A 96 2.11 -18.59 12.86
C ILE A 96 1.39 -17.26 13.13
N GLU A 97 0.58 -17.20 14.17
CA GLU A 97 -0.15 -16.00 14.57
C GLU A 97 0.81 -14.86 14.92
N ASN A 98 1.82 -15.15 15.75
CA ASN A 98 2.87 -14.19 16.10
C ASN A 98 3.64 -13.70 14.87
N HIS A 99 3.88 -14.57 13.88
CA HIS A 99 4.51 -14.17 12.63
C HIS A 99 3.63 -13.18 11.83
N PHE A 100 2.33 -13.47 11.67
CA PHE A 100 1.41 -12.55 10.99
C PHE A 100 1.25 -11.23 11.74
N ASN A 101 1.15 -11.27 13.08
CA ASN A 101 1.15 -10.07 13.91
C ASN A 101 2.43 -9.23 13.73
N SER A 102 3.59 -9.89 13.63
CA SER A 102 4.87 -9.22 13.36
C SER A 102 4.92 -8.58 11.98
N LEU A 103 4.38 -9.25 10.95
CA LEU A 103 4.27 -8.70 9.59
C LEU A 103 3.34 -7.48 9.54
N ALA A 104 2.17 -7.57 10.18
CA ALA A 104 1.24 -6.46 10.30
C ALA A 104 1.91 -5.28 11.03
N LYS A 105 2.61 -5.54 12.14
CA LYS A 105 3.37 -4.52 12.89
C LYS A 105 4.50 -3.89 12.07
N ALA A 106 5.23 -4.68 11.29
CA ALA A 106 6.29 -4.18 10.42
C ALA A 106 5.74 -3.26 9.32
N ALA A 107 4.63 -3.64 8.67
CA ALA A 107 3.94 -2.79 7.70
C ALA A 107 3.44 -1.48 8.34
N LYS A 108 2.94 -1.57 9.58
CA LYS A 108 2.52 -0.42 10.41
C LYS A 108 3.68 0.55 10.69
N THR A 109 4.84 0.07 11.12
CA THR A 109 6.05 0.89 11.37
C THR A 109 6.55 1.58 10.11
N ASP A 110 6.52 0.88 8.97
CA ASP A 110 7.00 1.39 7.69
C ASP A 110 6.26 2.69 7.26
N ILE A 111 4.96 2.79 7.54
CA ILE A 111 4.19 4.03 7.29
C ILE A 111 4.78 5.21 8.06
N LYS A 112 5.01 5.03 9.36
CA LYS A 112 5.41 6.11 10.27
C LYS A 112 6.83 6.59 9.98
N GLU A 113 7.76 5.66 9.79
CA GLU A 113 9.19 5.96 9.70
C GLU A 113 9.63 6.26 8.27
N ARG A 114 9.05 5.59 7.26
CA ARG A 114 9.52 5.70 5.87
C ARG A 114 8.61 6.53 4.97
N LEU A 115 7.30 6.58 5.21
CA LEU A 115 6.36 7.13 4.21
C LEU A 115 5.87 8.56 4.50
N ILE A 116 5.77 8.97 5.77
CA ILE A 116 5.25 10.31 6.13
C ILE A 116 6.11 11.43 5.56
N GLN A 117 7.42 11.41 5.82
CA GLN A 117 8.30 12.49 5.38
C GLN A 117 8.37 12.61 3.85
N PRO A 118 8.61 11.52 3.09
CA PRO A 118 8.59 11.60 1.62
C PRO A 118 7.23 12.07 1.07
N PHE A 119 6.13 11.74 1.73
CA PHE A 119 4.81 12.23 1.34
C PHE A 119 4.71 13.75 1.49
N GLU A 120 5.18 14.30 2.61
CA GLU A 120 5.19 15.74 2.84
C GLU A 120 6.07 16.48 1.83
N GLU A 121 7.24 15.92 1.52
CA GLU A 121 8.15 16.46 0.50
C GLU A 121 7.49 16.44 -0.89
N ALA A 122 6.87 15.33 -1.28
CA ALA A 122 6.17 15.21 -2.55
C ALA A 122 4.96 16.16 -2.65
N LEU A 123 4.24 16.39 -1.54
CA LEU A 123 3.16 17.39 -1.48
C LEU A 123 3.70 18.81 -1.59
N SER A 124 4.85 19.10 -0.98
CA SER A 124 5.52 20.40 -1.11
C SER A 124 5.89 20.69 -2.56
N GLU A 125 6.50 19.73 -3.26
CA GLU A 125 6.76 19.84 -4.71
C GLU A 125 5.46 20.03 -5.51
N LEU A 126 4.43 19.25 -5.21
CA LEU A 126 3.14 19.36 -5.90
C LEU A 126 2.49 20.71 -5.66
N SER A 127 2.67 21.32 -4.48
CA SER A 127 2.08 22.61 -4.13
C SER A 127 2.60 23.75 -4.99
N GLN A 128 3.85 23.65 -5.47
CA GLN A 128 4.45 24.64 -6.36
C GLN A 128 3.80 24.66 -7.75
N ILE A 129 3.19 23.53 -8.16
CA ILE A 129 2.59 23.36 -9.49
C ILE A 129 1.06 23.34 -9.43
N SER A 130 0.49 22.72 -8.39
CA SER A 130 -0.94 22.51 -8.20
C SER A 130 -1.32 22.68 -6.72
N PRO A 131 -1.35 23.93 -6.21
CA PRO A 131 -1.54 24.23 -4.79
C PRO A 131 -2.89 23.75 -4.25
N VAL A 132 -3.97 23.85 -5.05
CA VAL A 132 -5.31 23.37 -4.64
C VAL A 132 -5.33 21.84 -4.48
N LEU A 133 -4.67 21.12 -5.37
CA LEU A 133 -4.58 19.66 -5.30
C LEU A 133 -3.72 19.22 -4.12
N ALA A 134 -2.57 19.87 -3.92
CA ALA A 134 -1.71 19.64 -2.77
C ALA A 134 -2.45 19.93 -1.45
N TYR A 135 -3.23 21.01 -1.38
CA TYR A 135 -4.04 21.34 -0.20
C TYR A 135 -5.11 20.28 0.08
N ARG A 136 -5.81 19.78 -0.94
CA ARG A 136 -6.80 18.71 -0.76
C ARG A 136 -6.17 17.40 -0.25
N LEU A 137 -4.97 17.08 -0.74
CA LEU A 137 -4.20 15.90 -0.35
C LEU A 137 -3.45 16.09 0.98
N ARG A 138 -3.35 17.33 1.48
CA ARG A 138 -2.72 17.67 2.76
C ARG A 138 -3.58 17.15 3.91
N GLY A 139 -3.37 15.88 4.22
CA GLY A 139 -4.07 15.16 5.28
C GLY A 139 -3.17 14.87 6.47
N LYS A 140 -2.38 15.85 6.94
CA LYS A 140 -1.44 15.66 8.06
C LYS A 140 -2.11 14.98 9.26
N GLU A 141 -3.31 15.45 9.59
CA GLU A 141 -4.17 14.89 10.64
C GLU A 141 -4.61 13.44 10.34
N LYS A 142 -4.86 13.10 9.07
CA LYS A 142 -5.27 11.73 8.66
C LYS A 142 -4.10 10.75 8.74
N LEU A 143 -2.90 11.16 8.34
CA LEU A 143 -1.69 10.34 8.45
C LEU A 143 -1.18 10.24 9.89
N GLU A 144 -1.32 11.31 10.68
CA GLU A 144 -1.09 11.25 12.12
C GLU A 144 -2.13 10.39 12.83
N LEU A 145 -3.39 10.35 12.36
CA LEU A 145 -4.40 9.40 12.85
C LEU A 145 -3.97 7.95 12.59
N ILE A 146 -3.42 7.64 11.41
CA ILE A 146 -2.81 6.33 11.11
C ILE A 146 -1.70 6.03 12.10
N ALA A 147 -0.79 6.98 12.31
CA ALA A 147 0.33 6.82 13.21
C ALA A 147 -0.09 6.68 14.69
N LYS A 148 -1.25 7.24 15.08
CA LYS A 148 -1.82 7.15 16.43
C LYS A 148 -2.62 5.88 16.69
N LEU A 149 -3.35 5.39 15.69
CA LEU A 149 -3.99 4.07 15.71
C LEU A 149 -2.95 2.94 15.78
N ASN A 150 -1.68 3.24 15.49
CA ASN A 150 -0.63 2.28 15.17
C ASN A 150 0.05 1.52 16.32
N SER A 151 -0.08 1.94 17.58
CA SER A 151 0.47 1.18 18.72
C SER A 151 0.12 1.79 20.07
N SER A 152 0.33 3.09 20.23
CA SER A 152 0.41 3.64 21.59
C SER A 152 -0.94 3.68 22.30
N TYR A 153 -2.06 3.90 21.61
CA TYR A 153 -3.34 4.06 22.31
C TYR A 153 -3.88 2.74 22.83
N LEU A 154 -3.85 1.69 22.02
CA LEU A 154 -4.31 0.35 22.41
C LEU A 154 -3.34 -0.33 23.37
N ASP A 155 -2.02 -0.23 23.15
CA ASP A 155 -1.03 -0.80 24.07
C ASP A 155 -1.08 -0.05 25.41
N SER A 156 -1.15 1.29 25.41
CA SER A 156 -1.32 2.05 26.66
C SER A 156 -2.69 1.84 27.30
N PHE A 157 -3.75 1.58 26.54
CA PHE A 157 -5.07 1.27 27.09
C PHE A 157 -5.10 -0.14 27.69
N LYS A 158 -4.46 -1.11 27.04
CA LYS A 158 -4.24 -2.47 27.58
C LYS A 158 -3.42 -2.40 28.87
N ASP A 159 -2.27 -1.75 28.84
CA ASP A 159 -1.34 -1.67 29.98
C ASP A 159 -1.89 -0.86 31.17
N ASN A 160 -2.63 0.23 30.93
CA ASN A 160 -3.11 1.11 32.02
C ASN A 160 -4.54 0.80 32.50
N PHE A 161 -5.37 0.17 31.68
CA PHE A 161 -6.80 0.01 31.96
C PHE A 161 -7.22 -1.46 32.08
N ILE A 162 -6.63 -2.35 31.28
CA ILE A 162 -7.05 -3.76 31.22
C ILE A 162 -6.29 -4.60 32.26
N ASP A 163 -5.00 -4.34 32.50
CA ASP A 163 -4.20 -5.08 33.48
C ASP A 163 -4.68 -4.93 34.93
N GLY A 164 -5.45 -3.87 35.23
CA GLY A 164 -6.07 -3.64 36.54
C GLY A 164 -7.43 -4.32 36.75
N MET A 165 -8.00 -4.98 35.73
CA MET A 165 -9.32 -5.62 35.84
C MET A 165 -9.18 -7.07 36.35
N GLU A 166 -10.02 -7.48 37.30
CA GLU A 166 -10.05 -8.88 37.78
C GLU A 166 -10.92 -9.80 36.89
N ALA A 167 -11.86 -9.22 36.14
CA ALA A 167 -12.81 -9.97 35.33
C ALA A 167 -12.28 -10.25 33.92
N GLU A 168 -11.78 -11.47 33.70
CA GLU A 168 -11.17 -11.89 32.43
C GLU A 168 -12.13 -11.79 31.23
N TRP A 169 -13.43 -12.05 31.43
CA TRP A 169 -14.44 -11.89 30.38
C TRP A 169 -14.61 -10.43 29.93
N ALA A 170 -14.44 -9.48 30.85
CA ALA A 170 -14.56 -8.06 30.55
C ALA A 170 -13.32 -7.55 29.81
N LYS A 171 -12.13 -8.08 30.15
CA LYS A 171 -10.89 -7.81 29.40
C LYS A 171 -11.04 -8.24 27.94
N LEU A 172 -11.48 -9.48 27.71
CA LEU A 172 -11.66 -10.02 26.37
C LEU A 172 -12.66 -9.18 25.56
N ALA A 173 -13.83 -8.87 26.13
CA ALA A 173 -14.84 -8.06 25.43
C ALA A 173 -14.35 -6.64 25.08
N ILE A 174 -13.56 -6.01 25.96
CA ILE A 174 -12.99 -4.67 25.72
C ILE A 174 -11.90 -4.72 24.65
N VAL A 175 -11.05 -5.74 24.65
CA VAL A 175 -10.02 -5.93 23.61
C VAL A 175 -10.67 -6.16 22.24
N GLU A 176 -11.66 -7.06 22.15
CA GLU A 176 -12.39 -7.32 20.91
C GLU A 176 -13.07 -6.04 20.37
N PHE A 177 -13.74 -5.29 21.23
CA PHE A 177 -14.38 -4.03 20.85
C PHE A 177 -13.38 -2.98 20.36
N ALA A 178 -12.23 -2.87 21.03
CA ALA A 178 -11.20 -1.91 20.65
C ALA A 178 -10.53 -2.29 19.31
N GLU A 179 -10.32 -3.59 19.06
CA GLU A 179 -9.85 -4.10 17.77
C GLU A 179 -10.88 -3.89 16.66
N GLU A 180 -12.18 -4.03 16.96
CA GLU A 180 -13.26 -3.76 16.00
C GLU A 180 -13.28 -2.29 15.57
N ILE A 181 -13.17 -1.36 16.53
CA ILE A 181 -13.08 0.09 16.27
C ILE A 181 -11.83 0.42 15.44
N GLU A 182 -10.66 -0.14 15.78
CA GLU A 182 -9.43 0.09 15.03
C GLU A 182 -9.61 -0.36 13.57
N ASN A 183 -10.14 -1.57 13.37
CA ASN A 183 -10.39 -2.12 12.05
C ASN A 183 -11.37 -1.27 11.22
N GLU A 184 -12.43 -0.77 11.83
CA GLU A 184 -13.39 0.10 11.15
C GLU A 184 -12.76 1.46 10.78
N ALA A 185 -11.97 2.04 11.68
CA ALA A 185 -11.24 3.29 11.42
C ALA A 185 -10.26 3.13 10.25
N ILE A 186 -9.49 2.03 10.22
CA ILE A 186 -8.54 1.75 9.14
C ILE A 186 -9.28 1.47 7.82
N LYS A 187 -10.40 0.74 7.82
CA LYS A 187 -11.23 0.53 6.61
C LYS A 187 -11.78 1.83 6.05
N SER A 188 -12.36 2.67 6.90
CA SER A 188 -12.90 3.98 6.50
C SER A 188 -11.82 4.86 5.88
N LEU A 189 -10.63 4.84 6.47
CA LEU A 189 -9.48 5.55 5.97
C LEU A 189 -8.97 4.99 4.64
N SER A 190 -8.85 3.67 4.50
CA SER A 190 -8.47 3.02 3.25
C SER A 190 -9.42 3.41 2.12
N GLY A 191 -10.73 3.46 2.38
CA GLY A 191 -11.72 3.92 1.40
C GLY A 191 -11.52 5.38 0.98
N LYS A 192 -11.18 6.27 1.92
CA LYS A 192 -10.84 7.68 1.62
C LYS A 192 -9.55 7.79 0.81
N LEU A 193 -8.55 6.97 1.13
CA LEU A 193 -7.28 6.93 0.41
C LEU A 193 -7.46 6.46 -1.04
N ASP A 194 -8.27 5.42 -1.25
CA ASP A 194 -8.61 4.91 -2.58
C ASP A 194 -9.27 6.00 -3.44
N GLN A 195 -10.13 6.84 -2.86
CA GLN A 195 -10.72 7.98 -3.57
C GLN A 195 -9.66 9.00 -4.00
N GLU A 196 -8.73 9.37 -3.12
CA GLU A 196 -7.66 10.32 -3.47
C GLU A 196 -6.72 9.75 -4.54
N VAL A 197 -6.39 8.46 -4.49
CA VAL A 197 -5.63 7.75 -5.53
C VAL A 197 -6.36 7.81 -6.88
N ILE A 198 -7.68 7.59 -6.91
CA ILE A 198 -8.46 7.68 -8.15
C ILE A 198 -8.46 9.10 -8.70
N ILE A 199 -8.61 10.13 -7.87
CA ILE A 199 -8.63 11.51 -8.36
C ILE A 199 -7.24 11.92 -8.87
N LEU A 200 -6.17 11.56 -8.15
CA LEU A 200 -4.81 11.90 -8.53
C LEU A 200 -4.33 11.13 -9.77
N SER A 201 -4.70 9.86 -9.91
CA SER A 201 -4.33 9.04 -11.08
C SER A 201 -4.87 9.62 -12.40
N LYS A 202 -6.07 10.22 -12.38
CA LYS A 202 -6.62 10.94 -13.55
C LYS A 202 -5.75 12.12 -13.98
N ARG A 203 -5.04 12.77 -13.05
CA ARG A 203 -4.09 13.85 -13.37
C ARG A 203 -2.79 13.33 -13.96
N CYS A 204 -2.38 12.12 -13.60
CA CYS A 204 -1.18 11.47 -14.12
C CYS A 204 -1.37 10.99 -15.57
N GLY A 205 -2.58 10.54 -15.88
CA GLY A 205 -3.01 10.18 -17.24
C GLY A 205 -3.98 9.01 -17.25
N TRP A 206 -4.52 8.70 -18.42
CA TRP A 206 -5.50 7.63 -18.57
C TRP A 206 -4.93 6.25 -18.21
N LYS A 207 -3.67 5.97 -18.61
CA LYS A 207 -2.98 4.72 -18.29
C LYS A 207 -2.82 4.55 -16.78
N ASP A 208 -2.31 5.57 -16.10
CA ASP A 208 -2.13 5.56 -14.64
C ASP A 208 -3.48 5.39 -13.92
N SER A 209 -4.55 6.02 -14.43
CA SER A 209 -5.90 5.87 -13.86
C SER A 209 -6.49 4.47 -14.04
N TYR A 210 -6.28 3.85 -15.21
CA TYR A 210 -6.70 2.47 -15.47
C TYR A 210 -5.96 1.49 -14.55
N GLU A 211 -4.64 1.60 -14.48
CA GLU A 211 -3.80 0.72 -13.65
C GLU A 211 -4.12 0.88 -12.16
N CYS A 212 -4.31 2.12 -11.68
CA CYS A 212 -4.70 2.36 -10.30
C CYS A 212 -6.05 1.70 -9.99
N ARG A 213 -7.07 1.83 -10.84
CA ARG A 213 -8.36 1.14 -10.60
C ARG A 213 -8.19 -0.37 -10.49
N ARG A 214 -7.34 -0.97 -11.34
CA ARG A 214 -7.03 -2.40 -11.30
C ARG A 214 -6.37 -2.80 -9.98
N VAL A 215 -5.33 -2.08 -9.56
CA VAL A 215 -4.63 -2.32 -8.28
C VAL A 215 -5.56 -2.06 -7.08
N LEU A 216 -6.45 -1.07 -7.18
CA LEU A 216 -7.42 -0.77 -6.13
C LEU A 216 -8.49 -1.86 -5.99
N SER A 217 -8.90 -2.48 -7.11
CA SER A 217 -9.87 -3.59 -7.12
C SER A 217 -9.29 -4.93 -6.64
N ALA A 218 -7.96 -5.07 -6.60
CA ALA A 218 -7.33 -6.23 -6.02
C ALA A 218 -7.53 -6.21 -4.50
N LYS A 219 -8.17 -7.25 -3.96
CA LYS A 219 -8.32 -7.42 -2.52
C LYS A 219 -6.96 -7.74 -1.92
N PHE A 220 -6.32 -6.74 -1.32
CA PHE A 220 -5.17 -6.98 -0.45
C PHE A 220 -5.66 -7.61 0.87
N GLY A 221 -5.01 -8.70 1.29
CA GLY A 221 -5.31 -9.36 2.57
C GLY A 221 -6.07 -10.69 2.48
N GLU A 222 -6.46 -11.14 1.29
CA GLU A 222 -6.76 -12.56 1.04
C GLU A 222 -5.47 -13.19 0.50
N PHE A 223 -5.08 -14.37 1.00
CA PHE A 223 -3.94 -15.08 0.41
C PHE A 223 -4.19 -15.27 -1.08
N ASP A 224 -3.35 -14.65 -1.91
CA ASP A 224 -3.38 -14.90 -3.34
C ASP A 224 -3.00 -16.37 -3.59
N LYS A 225 -3.63 -16.99 -4.59
CA LYS A 225 -3.29 -18.35 -5.03
C LYS A 225 -1.81 -18.49 -5.35
N GLU A 226 -1.16 -17.43 -5.81
CA GLU A 226 0.29 -17.40 -6.08
C GLU A 226 1.12 -17.59 -4.80
N VAL A 227 0.71 -17.01 -3.66
CA VAL A 227 1.40 -17.17 -2.37
C VAL A 227 1.32 -18.63 -1.91
N PHE A 228 0.15 -19.25 -2.03
CA PHE A 228 -0.02 -20.66 -1.71
C PHE A 228 0.77 -21.59 -2.65
N LEU A 229 0.94 -21.21 -3.92
CA LEU A 229 1.72 -21.99 -4.89
C LEU A 229 3.21 -22.04 -4.51
N GLU A 230 3.79 -20.92 -4.05
CA GLU A 230 5.16 -20.89 -3.55
C GLU A 230 5.30 -21.63 -2.22
N LEU A 231 4.31 -21.49 -1.33
CA LEU A 231 4.25 -22.22 -0.07
C LEU A 231 4.25 -23.74 -0.30
N ASP A 232 3.45 -24.22 -1.26
CA ASP A 232 3.37 -25.63 -1.65
C ASP A 232 4.74 -26.18 -2.09
N LYS A 233 5.54 -25.40 -2.80
CA LYS A 233 6.90 -25.81 -3.22
C LYS A 233 7.81 -26.01 -2.00
N LEU A 234 7.71 -25.15 -0.99
CA LEU A 234 8.49 -25.25 0.24
C LEU A 234 8.05 -26.45 1.08
N ILE A 235 6.74 -26.64 1.24
CA ILE A 235 6.15 -27.79 1.95
C ILE A 235 6.59 -29.10 1.29
N ASP A 236 6.47 -29.21 -0.03
CA ASP A 236 6.88 -30.39 -0.78
C ASP A 236 8.38 -30.68 -0.64
N LYS A 237 9.21 -29.62 -0.61
CA LYS A 237 10.66 -29.76 -0.39
C LYS A 237 10.97 -30.26 1.02
N LEU A 238 10.24 -29.78 2.03
CA LEU A 238 10.37 -30.23 3.41
C LEU A 238 9.99 -31.71 3.54
N ILE A 239 8.84 -32.12 3.01
CA ILE A 239 8.37 -33.51 3.03
C ILE A 239 9.39 -34.44 2.35
N LYS A 240 9.93 -34.05 1.19
CA LYS A 240 10.98 -34.82 0.50
C LYS A 240 12.23 -34.99 1.35
N LYS A 241 12.65 -33.96 2.09
CA LYS A 241 13.81 -34.06 2.99
C LYS A 241 13.53 -34.96 4.18
N MET A 242 12.35 -34.86 4.80
CA MET A 242 11.99 -35.69 5.95
C MET A 242 11.85 -37.16 5.57
N THR A 243 11.22 -37.46 4.44
CA THR A 243 11.11 -38.84 3.91
C THR A 243 12.47 -39.43 3.52
N ALA A 244 13.37 -38.62 2.95
CA ALA A 244 14.75 -39.06 2.68
C ALA A 244 15.56 -39.32 3.96
N ALA A 245 15.31 -38.56 5.03
CA ALA A 245 15.97 -38.75 6.32
C ALA A 245 15.41 -39.96 7.10
N ALA A 246 14.11 -40.26 6.97
CA ALA A 246 13.47 -41.39 7.63
C ALA A 246 13.80 -42.76 6.99
N ASN A 247 14.24 -42.76 5.72
CA ASN A 247 14.65 -43.97 4.98
C ASN A 247 16.18 -44.22 5.05
N LYS A 248 16.89 -43.52 5.93
CA LYS A 248 18.32 -43.72 6.23
C LYS A 248 18.47 -44.34 7.62
#